data_AF-A0A2P2IE07-F1
#
_entry.id   AF-A0A2P2IE07-F1
#
_cell.length_a   1.000
_cell.length_b   1.000
_cell.length_c   1.000
_cell.angle_alpha   90.00
_cell.angle_beta   90.00
_cell.angle_gamma   90.00
#
_symmetry.space_group_name_H-M   'P 1'
#
loop_
_entity.id
_entity.type
_entity.pdbx_description
1 polymer ?
#
loop_
_entity_poly.entity_id
_entity_poly.type
_entity_poly.pdbx_seq_one_letter_code
_entity_poly.pdbx_strand_id
1 'polypeptide(L)'
;RRHIKNTLIASHPESYAYPIPHTTRQPRKEEENGKNYYFVSHDEMMADIAANEYLEYGTHEDAMYGTKLETIRKIHNEGRMAILDVEPQALKILRTAEFAPHVVFIAAPSLQNMADYDGSLERLAKESDFSGVICCCVPGRSNWHPDP
;
A
#
# COMPACT_ATOMS: atom_id res chain seq x y z
N ARG A 1 -7.06 9.21 0.29
CA ARG A 1 -6.40 7.94 -0.10
C ARG A 1 -7.16 6.71 0.39
N ARG A 2 -7.25 6.48 1.71
CA ARG A 2 -7.99 5.34 2.29
C ARG A 2 -9.40 5.13 1.72
N HIS A 3 -10.19 6.19 1.58
CA HIS A 3 -11.53 6.09 0.99
C HIS A 3 -11.49 5.59 -0.46
N ILE A 4 -10.70 6.21 -1.33
CA ILE A 4 -10.54 5.81 -2.74
C ILE A 4 -10.14 4.34 -2.85
N LYS A 5 -9.13 3.93 -2.07
CA LYS A 5 -8.67 2.53 -2.02
C LYS A 5 -9.78 1.57 -1.63
N ASN A 6 -10.47 1.86 -0.52
CA ASN A 6 -11.54 1.00 -0.02
C ASN A 6 -12.70 0.92 -1.01
N THR A 7 -13.07 2.04 -1.65
CA THR A 7 -14.11 2.09 -2.68
C THR A 7 -13.72 1.27 -3.90
N LEU A 8 -12.50 1.41 -4.43
CA LEU A 8 -12.04 0.63 -5.58
C LEU A 8 -12.10 -0.88 -5.33
N ILE A 9 -11.59 -1.32 -4.17
CA ILE A 9 -11.58 -2.74 -3.80
C ILE A 9 -13.00 -3.25 -3.55
N ALA A 10 -13.86 -2.47 -2.87
CA ALA A 10 -15.23 -2.89 -2.58
C ALA A 10 -16.11 -2.94 -3.84
N SER A 11 -15.86 -2.06 -4.82
CA SER A 11 -16.61 -2.03 -6.08
C SER A 11 -16.20 -3.12 -7.07
N HIS A 12 -14.95 -3.61 -6.99
CA HIS A 12 -14.39 -4.59 -7.92
C HIS A 12 -13.46 -5.59 -7.20
N PRO A 13 -13.97 -6.38 -6.23
CA PRO A 13 -13.15 -7.26 -5.39
C PRO A 13 -12.46 -8.41 -6.15
N GLU A 14 -13.00 -8.77 -7.31
CA GLU A 14 -12.42 -9.73 -8.26
C GLU A 14 -11.25 -9.15 -9.06
N SER A 15 -11.13 -7.83 -9.14
CA SER A 15 -10.12 -7.14 -9.94
C SER A 15 -9.01 -6.53 -9.07
N TYR A 16 -9.32 -6.13 -7.84
CA TYR A 16 -8.38 -5.40 -6.97
C TYR A 16 -8.28 -6.00 -5.58
N ALA A 17 -7.10 -5.94 -5.00
CA ALA A 17 -6.87 -6.30 -3.60
C ALA A 17 -5.83 -5.39 -2.95
N TYR A 18 -5.91 -5.30 -1.62
CA TYR A 18 -4.86 -4.66 -0.80
C TYR A 18 -3.93 -5.75 -0.24
N PRO A 19 -2.59 -5.61 -0.32
CA PRO A 19 -1.70 -6.58 0.30
C PRO A 19 -1.85 -6.51 1.82
N ILE A 20 -2.08 -7.67 2.41
CA ILE A 20 -2.12 -7.83 3.87
C ILE A 20 -0.70 -7.59 4.41
N PRO A 21 -0.51 -6.59 5.30
CA PRO A 21 0.80 -6.31 5.88
C PRO A 21 1.23 -7.40 6.86
N HIS A 22 2.52 -7.47 7.14
CA HIS A 22 3.11 -8.32 8.15
C HIS A 22 3.40 -7.51 9.41
N THR A 23 3.37 -8.15 10.57
CA THR A 23 3.74 -7.54 11.84
C THR A 23 4.40 -8.52 12.79
N THR A 24 5.31 -8.01 13.63
CA THR A 24 5.90 -8.75 14.75
C THR A 24 5.07 -8.65 16.03
N ARG A 25 3.99 -7.86 16.02
CA ARG A 25 3.06 -7.77 17.14
C ARG A 25 2.41 -9.14 17.36
N GLN A 26 2.19 -9.52 18.62
CA GLN A 26 1.41 -10.73 18.91
C GLN A 26 -0.06 -10.56 18.47
N PRO A 27 -0.67 -11.60 17.87
CA PRO A 27 -2.09 -11.57 17.52
C PRO A 27 -2.95 -11.44 18.79
N ARG A 28 -4.00 -10.61 18.72
CA ARG A 28 -5.06 -10.60 19.73
C ARG A 28 -5.94 -11.84 19.56
N LYS A 29 -6.71 -12.18 20.60
CA LYS A 29 -7.55 -13.38 20.64
C LYS A 29 -8.52 -13.53 19.45
N GLU A 30 -9.02 -12.42 18.93
CA GLU A 30 -9.97 -12.38 17.80
C GLU A 30 -9.30 -12.16 16.44
N GLU A 31 -7.96 -12.07 16.40
CA GLU A 31 -7.22 -11.86 15.16
C GLU A 31 -6.79 -13.19 14.55
N GLU A 32 -6.98 -13.29 13.23
CA GLU A 32 -6.58 -14.45 12.44
C GLU A 32 -5.39 -14.08 11.56
N ASN A 33 -4.40 -14.97 11.49
CA ASN A 33 -3.24 -14.82 10.63
C ASN A 33 -3.66 -14.82 9.14
N GLY A 34 -3.21 -13.83 8.38
CA GLY A 34 -3.53 -13.69 6.96
C GLY A 34 -4.91 -13.08 6.68
N LYS A 35 -5.55 -12.46 7.68
CA LYS A 35 -6.80 -11.71 7.51
C LYS A 35 -6.57 -10.20 7.49
N ASN A 36 -6.11 -9.66 8.63
CA ASN A 36 -5.75 -8.24 8.76
C ASN A 36 -4.23 -8.04 8.75
N TYR A 37 -3.50 -9.01 9.29
CA TYR A 37 -2.05 -9.04 9.34
C TYR A 37 -1.56 -10.48 9.15
N TYR A 38 -0.37 -10.63 8.59
CA TYR A 38 0.46 -11.80 8.81
C TYR A 38 1.32 -11.58 10.05
N PHE A 39 1.17 -12.45 11.05
CA PHE A 39 1.92 -12.38 12.29
C PHE A 39 3.19 -13.22 12.15
N VAL A 40 4.34 -12.56 12.21
CA VAL A 40 5.67 -13.17 12.01
C VAL A 40 6.56 -12.92 13.22
N SER A 41 7.60 -13.71 13.39
CA SER A 41 8.59 -13.45 14.44
C SER A 41 9.47 -12.24 14.09
N HIS A 42 10.08 -11.62 15.11
CA HIS A 42 11.03 -10.53 14.90
C HIS A 42 12.23 -10.98 14.06
N ASP A 43 12.79 -12.15 14.37
CA ASP A 43 13.95 -12.70 13.68
C ASP A 43 13.65 -13.00 12.20
N GLU A 44 12.47 -13.56 11.91
CA GLU A 44 12.00 -13.78 10.53
C GLU A 44 11.90 -12.45 9.78
N MET A 45 11.18 -11.47 10.34
CA MET A 45 11.02 -10.17 9.67
C MET A 45 12.38 -9.49 9.43
N MET A 46 13.31 -9.57 10.38
CA MET A 46 14.65 -9.01 10.23
C MET A 46 15.49 -9.71 9.15
N ALA A 47 15.39 -11.04 9.05
CA ALA A 47 16.07 -11.81 8.01
C ALA A 47 15.56 -11.43 6.61
N ASP A 48 14.24 -11.34 6.45
CA ASP A 48 13.57 -10.96 5.20
C ASP A 48 13.86 -9.50 4.80
N ILE A 49 13.92 -8.59 5.78
CA ILE A 49 14.35 -7.20 5.55
C ILE A 49 15.79 -7.17 5.02
N ALA A 50 16.70 -7.94 5.63
CA ALA A 50 18.08 -8.04 5.17
C ALA A 50 18.19 -8.67 3.76
N ALA A 51 17.23 -9.53 3.39
CA ALA A 51 17.10 -10.11 2.06
C ALA A 51 16.40 -9.20 1.03
N ASN A 52 16.01 -7.97 1.40
CA ASN A 52 15.27 -7.02 0.55
C ASN A 52 13.88 -7.53 0.11
N GLU A 53 13.20 -8.30 0.96
CA GLU A 53 11.89 -8.88 0.64
C GLU A 53 10.70 -7.99 1.02
N TYR A 54 10.96 -6.86 1.67
CA TYR A 54 9.95 -5.88 2.05
C TYR A 54 9.97 -4.67 1.11
N LEU A 55 8.78 -4.27 0.67
CA LEU A 55 8.56 -3.03 -0.07
C LEU A 55 8.79 -1.81 0.83
N GLU A 56 8.22 -1.87 2.03
CA GLU A 56 8.34 -0.86 3.08
C GLU A 56 8.18 -1.56 4.44
N TYR A 57 8.82 -0.99 5.45
CA TYR A 57 8.72 -1.44 6.82
C TYR A 57 8.96 -0.28 7.78
N GLY A 58 8.44 -0.41 9.00
CA GLY A 58 8.59 0.58 10.06
C GLY A 58 8.21 0.02 11.42
N THR A 59 8.50 0.78 12.47
CA THR A 59 8.23 0.39 13.86
C THR A 59 7.13 1.27 14.44
N HIS A 60 6.18 0.65 15.13
CA HIS A 60 5.11 1.34 15.85
C HIS A 60 4.79 0.55 17.14
N GLU A 61 4.73 1.25 18.28
CA GLU A 61 4.45 0.64 19.60
C GLU A 61 5.29 -0.63 19.86
N ASP A 62 6.61 -0.53 19.66
CA ASP A 62 7.59 -1.62 19.85
C ASP A 62 7.40 -2.88 18.97
N ALA A 63 6.47 -2.82 18.01
CA ALA A 63 6.28 -3.84 17.00
C ALA A 63 6.68 -3.32 15.62
N MET A 64 7.21 -4.20 14.78
CA MET A 64 7.50 -3.89 13.40
C MET A 64 6.30 -4.23 12.52
N TYR A 65 6.15 -3.47 11.45
CA TYR A 65 5.13 -3.62 10.43
C TYR A 65 5.78 -3.48 9.06
N GLY A 66 5.29 -4.20 8.06
CA GLY A 66 5.78 -4.01 6.70
C GLY A 66 4.96 -4.74 5.64
N THR A 67 5.15 -4.35 4.39
CA THR A 67 4.51 -4.98 3.24
C THR A 67 5.53 -5.85 2.51
N LYS A 68 5.43 -7.19 2.64
CA LYS A 68 6.28 -8.13 1.89
C LYS A 68 5.95 -8.08 0.39
N LEU A 69 6.97 -8.13 -0.46
CA LEU A 69 6.83 -8.24 -1.92
C LEU A 69 6.10 -9.52 -2.32
N GLU A 70 6.25 -10.60 -1.56
CA GLU A 70 5.54 -11.86 -1.78
C GLU A 70 4.01 -11.69 -1.71
N THR A 71 3.50 -10.85 -0.80
CA THR A 71 2.05 -10.60 -0.72
C THR A 71 1.52 -9.94 -1.98
N ILE A 72 2.31 -9.06 -2.60
CA ILE A 72 1.95 -8.40 -3.87
C ILE A 72 1.95 -9.45 -5.00
N ARG A 73 2.97 -10.32 -5.04
CA ARG A 73 3.03 -11.44 -6.00
C ARG A 73 1.84 -12.38 -5.87
N LYS A 74 1.39 -12.69 -4.65
CA LYS A 74 0.20 -13.52 -4.41
C LYS A 74 -1.05 -12.92 -5.05
N ILE A 75 -1.28 -11.62 -4.86
CA ILE A 75 -2.41 -10.90 -5.50
C ILE A 75 -2.34 -11.01 -7.03
N HIS A 76 -1.16 -10.83 -7.62
CA HIS A 76 -0.98 -10.97 -9.07
C HIS A 76 -1.25 -12.39 -9.56
N ASN A 77 -0.80 -13.41 -8.81
CA ASN A 77 -1.01 -14.82 -9.15
C ASN A 77 -2.51 -15.21 -9.09
N GLU A 78 -3.30 -14.50 -8.30
CA GLU A 78 -4.76 -14.63 -8.26
C GLU A 78 -5.47 -13.87 -9.41
N GLY A 79 -4.71 -13.26 -10.33
CA GLY A 79 -5.24 -12.49 -11.45
C GLY A 79 -5.69 -11.08 -11.09
N ARG A 80 -5.41 -10.62 -9.86
CA ARG A 80 -5.85 -9.33 -9.33
C ARG A 80 -4.74 -8.29 -9.36
N MET A 81 -5.13 -7.03 -9.32
CA MET A 81 -4.21 -5.89 -9.24
C MET A 81 -4.02 -5.46 -7.78
N ALA A 82 -2.77 -5.34 -7.33
CA ALA A 82 -2.48 -4.87 -5.99
C ALA A 82 -2.60 -3.34 -5.93
N ILE A 83 -3.47 -2.84 -5.05
CA ILE A 83 -3.58 -1.41 -4.74
C ILE A 83 -2.71 -1.11 -3.52
N LEU A 84 -1.74 -0.21 -3.68
CA LEU A 84 -0.77 0.16 -2.66
C LEU A 84 -0.96 1.63 -2.25
N ASP A 85 -0.92 1.93 -0.95
CA ASP A 85 -0.88 3.29 -0.39
C ASP A 85 0.47 3.44 0.31
N VAL A 86 1.50 3.77 -0.49
CA VAL A 86 2.91 3.71 -0.08
C VAL A 86 3.57 5.07 -0.25
N GLU A 87 4.69 5.25 0.45
CA GLU A 87 5.50 6.45 0.27
C GLU A 87 6.18 6.48 -1.11
N PRO A 88 6.44 7.68 -1.68
CA PRO A 88 7.10 7.80 -2.99
C PRO A 88 8.45 7.05 -3.09
N GLN A 89 9.15 6.85 -1.98
CA GLN A 89 10.42 6.11 -1.95
C GLN A 89 10.24 4.63 -2.34
N ALA A 90 9.10 4.02 -2.01
CA ALA A 90 8.78 2.63 -2.33
C ALA A 90 8.68 2.39 -3.85
N LEU A 91 8.42 3.45 -4.64
CA LEU A 91 8.37 3.35 -6.11
C LEU A 91 9.70 2.91 -6.73
N LYS A 92 10.83 3.13 -6.05
CA LYS A 92 12.15 2.67 -6.53
C LYS A 92 12.23 1.15 -6.61
N ILE A 93 11.55 0.46 -5.69
CA ILE A 93 11.49 -1.02 -5.62
C ILE A 93 10.45 -1.54 -6.62
N LEU A 94 9.32 -0.83 -6.77
CA LEU A 94 8.24 -1.26 -7.66
C LEU A 94 8.52 -1.01 -9.13
N ARG A 95 9.40 -0.07 -9.50
CA ARG A 95 9.74 0.25 -10.90
C ARG A 95 10.62 -0.82 -11.57
N THR A 96 10.13 -2.05 -11.60
CA THR A 96 10.72 -3.19 -12.27
C THR A 96 9.73 -3.79 -13.27
N ALA A 97 10.21 -4.63 -14.18
CA ALA A 97 9.34 -5.34 -15.12
C ALA A 97 8.37 -6.31 -14.43
N GLU A 98 8.67 -6.72 -13.20
CA GLU A 98 7.86 -7.63 -12.39
C GLU A 98 6.56 -6.98 -11.92
N PHE A 99 6.64 -5.74 -11.41
CA PHE A 99 5.50 -5.05 -10.79
C PHE A 99 4.89 -3.93 -11.66
N ALA A 100 5.65 -3.39 -12.62
CA ALA A 100 5.24 -2.42 -13.63
C ALA A 100 4.15 -1.41 -13.15
N PRO A 101 4.45 -0.59 -12.13
CA PRO A 101 3.46 0.16 -11.37
C PRO A 101 2.79 1.27 -12.18
N HIS A 102 1.45 1.34 -12.12
CA HIS A 102 0.68 2.52 -12.50
C HIS A 102 0.54 3.43 -11.29
N VAL A 103 1.13 4.62 -11.38
CA VAL A 103 1.25 5.56 -10.26
C VAL A 103 0.25 6.69 -10.43
N VAL A 104 -0.68 6.81 -9.48
CA VAL A 104 -1.64 7.92 -9.37
C VAL A 104 -1.26 8.77 -8.18
N PHE A 105 -0.87 10.02 -8.44
CA PHE A 105 -0.64 11.03 -7.42
C PHE A 105 -1.93 11.79 -7.15
N ILE A 106 -2.34 11.88 -5.88
CA ILE A 106 -3.52 12.63 -5.48
C ILE A 106 -3.05 13.93 -4.82
N ALA A 107 -3.13 15.03 -5.57
CA ALA A 107 -2.84 16.36 -5.04
C ALA A 107 -4.03 16.91 -4.24
N ALA A 108 -3.74 17.67 -3.19
CA ALA A 108 -4.76 18.50 -2.54
C ALA A 108 -5.29 19.55 -3.53
N PRO A 109 -6.58 19.92 -3.47
CA PRO A 109 -7.10 21.01 -4.27
C PRO A 109 -6.39 22.32 -3.90
N SER A 110 -6.15 23.19 -4.89
CA SER A 110 -5.55 24.50 -4.66
C SER A 110 -6.44 25.35 -3.75
N LEU A 111 -5.90 25.84 -2.63
CA LEU A 111 -6.62 26.63 -1.61
C LEU A 111 -7.08 28.03 -2.08
N GLN A 112 -6.92 28.38 -3.35
CA GLN A 112 -7.16 29.74 -3.87
C GLN A 112 -8.57 30.30 -3.62
N ASN A 113 -9.58 29.45 -3.32
CA ASN A 113 -10.97 29.87 -3.13
C ASN A 113 -11.63 29.36 -1.82
N MET A 114 -10.88 28.87 -0.83
CA MET A 114 -11.48 28.43 0.45
C MET A 114 -11.12 29.39 1.58
N ALA A 115 -12.14 29.99 2.21
CA ALA A 115 -11.97 30.82 3.39
C ALA A 115 -11.49 29.96 4.57
N ASP A 116 -10.18 29.99 4.85
CA ASP A 116 -9.58 29.29 5.97
C ASP A 116 -9.82 30.09 7.26
N TYR A 117 -10.97 29.86 7.90
CA TYR A 117 -11.35 30.55 9.15
C TYR A 117 -10.62 30.01 10.40
N ASP A 118 -9.89 28.90 10.31
CA ASP A 118 -9.32 28.20 11.48
C ASP A 118 -7.85 27.72 11.30
N GLY A 119 -7.22 27.97 10.14
CA GLY A 119 -5.84 27.53 9.86
C GLY A 119 -5.67 26.01 9.76
N SER A 120 -6.78 25.27 9.79
CA SER A 120 -6.83 23.82 9.68
C SER A 120 -6.54 23.37 8.24
N LEU A 121 -6.94 24.16 7.24
CA LEU A 121 -6.63 23.87 5.83
C LEU A 121 -5.14 24.10 5.52
N GLU A 122 -4.52 25.11 6.12
CA GLU A 122 -3.09 25.34 5.96
C GLU A 122 -2.23 24.23 6.62
N ARG A 123 -2.66 23.69 7.77
CA ARG A 123 -2.01 22.51 8.38
C ARG A 123 -2.16 21.26 7.52
N LEU A 124 -3.36 21.00 7.00
CA LEU A 124 -3.60 19.91 6.06
C LEU A 124 -2.77 20.08 4.80
N ALA A 125 -2.66 21.29 4.24
CA ALA A 125 -1.84 21.57 3.06
C ALA A 125 -0.35 21.32 3.31
N LYS A 126 0.18 21.70 4.48
CA LYS A 126 1.58 21.41 4.88
C LYS A 126 1.83 19.91 5.12
N GLU A 127 0.85 19.15 5.61
CA GLU A 127 0.91 17.68 5.63
C GLU A 127 0.70 17.06 4.24
N SER A 128 0.15 17.83 3.29
CA SER A 128 -0.24 17.37 1.95
C SER A 128 0.84 17.53 0.89
N ASP A 129 1.96 18.20 1.17
CA ASP A 129 2.95 18.60 0.16
C ASP A 129 3.42 17.44 -0.74
N PHE A 130 3.36 16.19 -0.28
CA PHE A 130 3.43 14.99 -1.14
C PHE A 130 2.60 13.81 -0.62
N SER A 131 1.36 14.03 -0.19
CA SER A 131 0.60 13.01 0.55
C SER A 131 0.04 11.87 -0.32
N GLY A 132 0.94 10.94 -0.65
CA GLY A 132 0.69 9.53 -0.94
C GLY A 132 0.38 9.17 -2.39
N VAL A 133 0.98 8.06 -2.82
CA VAL A 133 0.86 7.49 -4.14
C VAL A 133 -0.08 6.29 -4.05
N ILE A 134 -1.16 6.30 -4.84
CA ILE A 134 -1.86 5.05 -5.14
C ILE A 134 -1.11 4.39 -6.29
N CYS A 135 -0.49 3.26 -6.00
CA CYS A 135 0.21 2.46 -7.00
C CYS A 135 -0.59 1.19 -7.29
N CYS A 136 -0.95 0.99 -8.55
CA CYS A 136 -1.53 -0.25 -9.04
C CYS A 136 -0.42 -1.06 -9.72
N CYS A 137 0.03 -2.14 -9.09
CA CYS A 137 1.03 -3.01 -9.71
C CYS A 137 0.33 -3.97 -10.67
N VAL A 138 0.76 -4.00 -11.92
CA VAL A 138 0.29 -5.00 -12.89
C VAL A 138 1.37 -6.07 -13.06
N PRO A 139 0.99 -7.35 -13.21
CA PRO A 139 1.97 -8.37 -13.59
C PRO A 139 2.61 -8.00 -14.94
N GLY A 140 3.94 -8.20 -15.04
CA GLY A 140 4.71 -7.98 -16.27
C GLY A 140 4.03 -8.62 -17.50
N ARG A 141 3.74 -7.79 -18.51
CA ARG A 141 2.78 -8.04 -19.59
C ARG A 141 2.95 -9.38 -20.35
N SER A 142 1.80 -10.03 -20.58
CA SER A 142 1.41 -10.41 -21.95
C SER A 142 -0.09 -10.37 -22.25
N ASN A 143 -1.02 -10.36 -21.28
CA ASN A 143 -2.46 -10.52 -21.61
C ASN A 143 -3.47 -9.69 -20.79
N TRP A 144 -3.11 -8.58 -20.16
CA TRP A 144 -4.11 -7.73 -19.49
C TRP A 144 -4.83 -6.83 -20.52
N HIS A 145 -5.96 -7.30 -21.03
CA HIS A 145 -6.96 -6.46 -21.69
C HIS A 145 -7.97 -6.03 -20.63
N PRO A 146 -8.17 -4.73 -20.37
CA PRO A 146 -9.39 -4.30 -19.71
C PRO A 146 -10.53 -4.63 -20.68
N ASP A 147 -11.47 -5.46 -20.25
CA ASP A 147 -12.70 -5.70 -21.03
C ASP A 147 -13.39 -4.35 -21.33
N PRO A 148 -14.05 -4.23 -22.51
CA PRO A 148 -14.58 -2.98 -23.04
C PRO A 148 -15.77 -2.40 -22.27
#